data_AF-A0AAV7RS24-F1
#
_entry.id   AF-A0AAV7RS24-F1
#
_cell.length_a   1.000
_cell.length_b   1.000
_cell.length_c   1.000
_cell.angle_alpha   90.00
_cell.angle_beta   90.00
_cell.angle_gamma   90.00
#
_symmetry.space_group_name_H-M   'P 1'
#
loop_
_entity.id
_entity.type
_entity.pdbx_description
1 polymer ?
#
loop_
_entity_poly.entity_id
_entity_poly.type
_entity_poly.pdbx_seq_one_letter_code
_entity_poly.pdbx_strand_id
1 'polypeptide(L)'
;MSVSCGSKLNKSVREQYLKLLKGDQVDPCKGITMGDHFWMACVILHWVCEDFGVVATLDPKPMTGKWNSAECHTNYSTEAMYKSGWLKHIKDAIGKFSKQHS
;
A
#
# COMPACT_ATOMS: atom_id res chain seq x y z
N MET A 1 6.67 -9.11 0.08
CA MET A 1 5.40 -8.42 -0.20
C MET A 1 5.58 -6.97 0.21
N SER A 2 5.07 -5.98 -0.53
CA SER A 2 5.00 -4.56 -0.11
C SER A 2 3.58 -4.05 -0.30
N VAL A 3 3.11 -3.18 0.59
CA VAL A 3 1.78 -2.56 0.49
C VAL A 3 1.96 -1.06 0.32
N SER A 4 1.28 -0.48 -0.67
CA SER A 4 1.26 0.97 -0.87
C SER A 4 -0.16 1.51 -0.85
N CYS A 5 -0.43 2.51 0.00
CA CYS A 5 -1.71 3.20 0.08
C CYS A 5 -1.63 4.53 -0.68
N GLY A 6 -2.19 4.56 -1.89
CA GLY A 6 -2.13 5.76 -2.72
C GLY A 6 -3.15 6.80 -2.31
N SER A 7 -2.74 7.86 -1.61
CA SER A 7 -3.50 9.11 -1.55
C SER A 7 -2.91 10.10 -2.57
N LYS A 8 -3.73 10.63 -3.50
CA LYS A 8 -3.26 11.68 -4.43
C LYS A 8 -3.12 13.00 -3.67
N LEU A 9 -2.07 13.11 -2.85
CA LEU A 9 -1.65 14.37 -2.26
C LEU A 9 -1.02 15.25 -3.34
N ASN A 10 -1.23 16.56 -3.22
CA ASN A 10 -0.61 17.55 -4.11
C ASN A 10 0.92 17.39 -4.08
N LYS A 11 1.55 17.47 -5.26
CA LYS A 11 3.00 17.24 -5.43
C LYS A 11 3.84 18.12 -4.51
N SER A 12 3.39 19.36 -4.23
CA SER A 12 4.08 20.26 -3.28
C SER A 12 4.04 19.77 -1.83
N VAL A 13 2.92 19.19 -1.38
CA VAL A 13 2.78 18.67 -0.01
C VAL A 13 3.64 17.42 0.18
N ARG A 14 3.70 16.56 -0.84
CA ARG A 14 4.50 15.33 -0.84
C ARG A 14 6.00 15.60 -0.77
N GLU A 15 6.49 16.60 -1.51
CA GLU A 15 7.92 16.94 -1.53
C GLU A 15 8.40 17.71 -0.29
N GLN A 16 7.48 18.40 0.40
CA GLN A 16 7.82 19.32 1.49
C GLN A 16 7.73 18.68 2.89
N TYR A 17 6.82 17.73 3.11
CA TYR A 17 6.57 17.13 4.44
C TYR A 17 6.86 15.62 4.54
N LEU A 18 7.00 14.91 3.41
CA LEU A 18 7.18 13.46 3.35
C LEU A 18 8.57 13.04 2.84
N LYS A 19 9.61 13.87 3.02
CA LYS A 19 11.00 13.48 2.68
C LYS A 19 11.61 12.47 3.66
N LEU A 20 11.03 12.28 4.85
CA LEU A 20 11.56 11.40 5.91
C LEU A 20 10.94 10.00 5.92
N LEU A 21 9.79 9.79 5.26
CA LEU A 21 9.14 8.50 5.07
C LEU A 21 8.92 8.34 3.57
N LYS A 22 9.35 7.22 2.96
CA LYS A 22 8.95 6.88 1.58
C LYS A 22 7.42 6.72 1.54
N GLY A 23 6.74 7.85 1.31
CA GLY A 23 5.55 8.28 2.06
C GLY A 23 4.24 7.52 1.92
N ASP A 24 4.18 6.38 1.27
CA ASP A 24 2.92 5.65 1.06
C ASP A 24 3.10 4.14 1.09
N GLN A 25 4.33 3.64 1.26
CA GLN A 25 4.66 2.23 1.05
C GLN A 25 5.42 1.64 2.22
N VAL A 26 4.92 0.53 2.76
CA VAL A 26 5.68 -0.35 3.63
C VAL A 26 6.64 -1.15 2.75
N ASP A 27 7.95 -0.95 2.95
CA ASP A 27 9.04 -1.62 2.22
C ASP A 27 8.85 -3.15 2.21
N PRO A 28 9.46 -3.89 1.26
CA PRO A 28 9.20 -5.32 1.08
C PRO A 28 9.51 -6.13 2.36
N CYS A 29 8.47 -6.61 3.02
CA CYS A 29 8.58 -7.47 4.21
C CYS A 29 8.27 -8.93 3.86
N LYS A 30 8.78 -9.84 4.68
CA LYS A 30 8.57 -11.29 4.54
C LYS A 30 7.36 -11.71 5.36
N GLY A 31 6.40 -12.38 4.71
CA GLY A 31 5.28 -13.03 5.39
C GLY A 31 4.52 -12.13 6.35
N ILE A 32 4.34 -12.61 7.59
CA ILE A 32 3.48 -12.01 8.62
C ILE A 32 3.91 -10.59 9.02
N THR A 33 5.21 -10.30 8.97
CA THR A 33 5.77 -8.99 9.36
C THR A 33 5.21 -7.84 8.52
N MET A 34 4.72 -8.12 7.30
CA MET A 34 4.02 -7.10 6.51
C MET A 34 2.72 -6.63 7.19
N GLY A 35 1.94 -7.57 7.73
CA GLY A 35 0.72 -7.24 8.47
C GLY A 35 1.01 -6.42 9.71
N ASP A 36 2.03 -6.83 10.48
CA ASP A 36 2.44 -6.14 11.71
C ASP A 36 2.88 -4.69 11.43
N HIS A 37 3.75 -4.50 10.44
CA HIS A 37 4.23 -3.17 10.05
C HIS A 37 3.10 -2.30 9.49
N PHE A 38 2.22 -2.86 8.67
CA PHE A 38 1.08 -2.13 8.12
C PHE A 38 0.12 -1.68 9.24
N TRP A 39 -0.19 -2.57 10.18
CA TRP A 39 -1.09 -2.25 11.29
C TRP A 39 -0.52 -1.16 12.19
N MET A 40 0.77 -1.27 12.54
CA MET A 40 1.46 -0.24 13.31
C MET A 40 1.51 1.10 12.56
N ALA A 41 1.69 1.09 11.23
CA ALA A 41 1.63 2.31 10.44
C ALA A 41 0.25 2.99 10.48
N CYS A 42 -0.85 2.23 10.45
CA CYS A 42 -2.20 2.77 10.60
C CYS A 42 -2.42 3.42 11.98
N VAL A 43 -1.93 2.79 13.06
CA VAL A 43 -2.04 3.35 14.42
C VAL A 43 -1.26 4.65 14.53
N ILE A 44 -0.01 4.68 14.05
CA ILE A 44 0.83 5.89 14.07
C ILE A 44 0.20 7.01 13.24
N LEU A 45 -0.41 6.69 12.09
CA LEU A 45 -1.13 7.68 11.28
C LEU A 45 -2.24 8.34 12.08
N HIS A 46 -3.07 7.57 12.79
CA HIS A 46 -4.15 8.13 13.60
C HIS A 46 -3.63 8.98 14.75
N TRP A 47 -2.57 8.57 15.45
CA TRP A 47 -1.96 9.37 16.51
C TRP A 47 -1.41 10.70 16.00
N VAL A 48 -0.68 10.70 14.88
CA VAL A 48 -0.20 11.94 14.28
C VAL A 48 -1.38 12.82 13.89
N CYS A 49 -2.42 12.26 13.27
CA CYS A 49 -3.61 13.01 12.91
C CYS A 49 -4.34 13.62 14.11
N GLU A 50 -4.39 12.94 15.26
CA GLU A 50 -4.94 13.47 16.51
C GLU A 50 -4.20 14.73 16.98
N ASP A 51 -2.86 14.73 16.96
CA ASP A 51 -2.04 15.89 17.36
C ASP A 51 -2.32 17.13 16.49
N PHE A 52 -2.69 16.93 15.23
CA PHE A 52 -3.02 18.01 14.29
C PHE A 52 -4.52 18.32 14.22
N GLY A 53 -5.37 17.61 14.98
CA GLY A 53 -6.83 17.78 14.94
C GLY A 53 -7.46 17.39 13.60
N VAL A 54 -6.81 16.49 12.84
CA VAL A 54 -7.26 15.99 11.53
C VAL A 54 -7.82 14.58 11.71
N VAL A 55 -8.82 14.21 10.92
CA VAL A 55 -9.35 12.83 10.89
C VAL A 55 -8.87 12.12 9.62
N ALA A 56 -8.11 11.04 9.79
CA ALA A 56 -7.78 10.11 8.69
C ALA A 56 -8.86 9.03 8.56
N THR A 57 -9.12 8.59 7.32
CA THR A 57 -10.05 7.49 7.03
C THR A 57 -9.45 6.53 6.02
N LEU A 58 -9.70 5.23 6.22
CA LEU A 58 -9.33 4.14 5.30
C LEU A 58 -10.53 3.69 4.44
N ASP A 59 -11.60 4.49 4.39
CA ASP A 59 -12.73 4.26 3.50
C ASP A 59 -12.25 4.25 2.04
N PRO A 60 -12.62 3.24 1.22
CA PRO A 60 -12.24 3.19 -0.19
C PRO A 60 -12.75 4.39 -1.01
N LYS A 61 -13.83 5.04 -0.56
CA LYS A 61 -14.43 6.20 -1.22
C LYS A 61 -14.96 7.22 -0.20
N PRO A 62 -14.07 8.00 0.45
CA PRO A 62 -14.50 8.91 1.51
C PRO A 62 -15.29 10.12 0.99
N MET A 63 -15.12 10.49 -0.28
CA MET A 63 -15.79 11.64 -0.90
C MET A 63 -16.70 11.21 -2.04
N THR A 64 -17.93 11.71 -2.03
CA THR A 64 -18.91 11.49 -3.09
C THR A 64 -18.59 12.34 -4.33
N GLY A 65 -18.94 11.84 -5.52
CA GLY A 65 -18.68 12.51 -6.80
C GLY A 65 -17.42 12.01 -7.52
N LYS A 66 -16.87 12.83 -8.44
CA LYS A 66 -15.74 12.48 -9.32
C LYS A 66 -14.36 12.62 -8.64
N TRP A 67 -14.26 12.18 -7.39
CA TRP A 67 -12.97 12.11 -6.68
C TRP A 67 -12.28 10.78 -6.94
N ASN A 68 -10.98 10.68 -6.69
CA ASN A 68 -10.28 9.39 -6.76
C ASN A 68 -10.63 8.56 -5.52
N SER A 69 -10.58 7.24 -5.65
CA SER A 69 -10.75 6.30 -4.53
C SER A 69 -9.43 6.14 -3.76
N ALA A 70 -9.53 5.72 -2.50
CA ALA A 70 -8.39 5.25 -1.74
C ALA A 70 -8.13 3.77 -2.08
N GLU A 71 -6.88 3.41 -2.35
CA GLU A 71 -6.50 2.08 -2.79
C GLU A 71 -5.27 1.60 -2.03
N CYS A 72 -5.25 0.30 -1.72
CA CYS A 72 -4.18 -0.36 -0.97
C CYS A 72 -3.50 -1.41 -1.85
N HIS A 73 -2.65 -0.96 -2.77
CA HIS A 73 -1.99 -1.84 -3.74
C HIS A 73 -1.01 -2.75 -3.02
N THR A 74 -1.16 -4.07 -3.23
CA THR A 74 -0.27 -5.08 -2.65
C THR A 74 0.63 -5.66 -3.74
N ASN A 75 1.93 -5.40 -3.62
CA ASN A 75 2.94 -6.00 -4.47
C ASN A 75 3.41 -7.32 -3.84
N TYR A 76 3.37 -8.39 -4.62
CA TYR A 76 3.76 -9.72 -4.19
C TYR A 76 4.84 -10.31 -5.08
N SER A 77 5.80 -10.98 -4.45
CA SER A 77 6.87 -11.68 -5.13
C SER A 77 7.35 -12.86 -4.29
N THR A 78 7.83 -13.91 -4.96
CA THR A 78 8.49 -15.07 -4.36
C THR A 78 9.92 -15.16 -4.87
N GLU A 79 10.78 -15.93 -4.21
CA GLU A 79 12.18 -16.09 -4.64
C GLU A 79 12.30 -16.61 -6.09
N ALA A 80 11.39 -17.48 -6.52
CA ALA A 80 11.35 -17.99 -7.89
C ALA A 80 11.04 -16.89 -8.93
N MET A 81 10.33 -15.83 -8.53
CA MET A 81 10.04 -14.67 -9.39
C MET A 81 11.24 -13.73 -9.56
N TYR A 82 12.36 -13.97 -8.88
CA TYR A 82 13.62 -13.23 -9.05
C TYR A 82 14.69 -14.02 -9.80
N LYS A 83 14.44 -15.30 -10.14
CA LYS A 83 15.41 -16.19 -10.80
C LYS A 83 15.19 -16.24 -12.31
N SER A 84 16.13 -16.85 -13.05
CA SER A 84 15.98 -17.09 -14.50
C SER A 84 14.70 -17.88 -14.79
N GLY A 85 13.89 -17.43 -15.75
CA GLY A 85 12.57 -18.01 -16.03
C GLY A 85 11.43 -17.46 -15.17
N TRP A 86 11.67 -16.40 -14.40
CA TRP A 86 10.69 -15.72 -13.52
C TRP A 86 9.33 -15.45 -14.17
N LEU A 87 9.31 -15.10 -15.46
CA LEU A 87 8.08 -14.73 -16.16
C LEU A 87 7.04 -15.86 -16.16
N LYS A 88 7.49 -17.12 -16.23
CA LYS A 88 6.60 -18.29 -16.11
C LYS A 88 5.93 -18.31 -14.74
N HIS A 89 6.70 -18.12 -13.67
CA HIS A 89 6.18 -18.11 -12.30
C HIS A 89 5.20 -16.95 -12.05
N ILE A 90 5.44 -15.78 -12.65
CA ILE A 90 4.50 -14.66 -12.57
C ILE A 90 3.20 -14.98 -13.31
N LYS A 91 3.27 -15.49 -14.55
CA LYS A 91 2.09 -15.87 -15.33
C LYS A 91 1.28 -16.97 -14.63
N ASP A 92 1.95 -17.97 -14.07
CA ASP A 92 1.32 -19.04 -13.30
C ASP A 92 0.61 -18.48 -12.05
N ALA A 93 1.22 -17.53 -11.35
CA ALA A 93 0.61 -16.87 -10.19
C ALA A 93 -0.62 -16.04 -10.57
N ILE A 94 -0.54 -15.25 -11.66
CA ILE A 94 -1.69 -14.50 -12.18
C ILE A 94 -2.84 -15.45 -12.55
N GLY A 95 -2.53 -16.58 -13.22
CA GLY A 95 -3.52 -17.59 -13.55
C GLY A 95 -4.19 -18.22 -12.32
N LYS A 96 -3.48 -18.34 -11.20
CA LYS A 96 -4.04 -18.78 -9.92
C LYS A 96 -4.92 -17.70 -9.29
N PHE A 97 -4.47 -16.44 -9.26
CA PHE A 97 -5.24 -15.32 -8.70
C PHE A 97 -6.53 -15.07 -9.47
N SER A 98 -6.50 -15.18 -10.80
CA SER A 98 -7.70 -15.00 -11.63
C SER A 98 -8.82 -16.00 -11.29
N LYS A 99 -8.50 -17.19 -10.80
CA LYS A 99 -9.49 -18.21 -10.42
C LYS A 99 -10.16 -17.93 -9.06
N GLN A 100 -9.61 -17.00 -8.29
CA GLN A 100 -10.08 -16.62 -6.96
C GLN A 100 -10.63 -15.18 -6.95
N HIS A 101 -10.85 -14.59 -8.13
CA HIS A 101 -11.40 -13.25 -8.30
C HIS A 101 -12.93 -13.32 -8.39
N SER A 102 -13.54 -13.76 -7.28
CA SER A 102 -14.99 -13.86 -7.08
C SER A 102 -15.50 -12.74 -6.21
#